data_AF-V5GY04-F1
#
_entry.id   AF-V5GY04-F1
#
_cell.length_a   1.000
_cell.length_b   1.000
_cell.length_c   1.000
_cell.angle_alpha   90.00
_cell.angle_beta   90.00
_cell.angle_gamma   90.00
#
_symmetry.space_group_name_H-M   'P 1'
#
loop_
_entity.id
_entity.type
_entity.pdbx_description
1 polymer ?
#
loop_
_entity_poly.entity_id
_entity_poly.type
_entity_poly.pdbx_seq_one_letter_code
_entity_poly.pdbx_strand_id
1 'polypeptide(L)'
;MSDSEVVMQFAFQCALTVLSIACPCALGLATPTAVMVGTGVGATNGILIKGAETLETMCKVKCFAFDKTGTITRGTPVLVYVGLLSQAKASSSRALLALIGTAESGSEHPIAKAISSYAKQLLVTDVLGSCENFEAVSGLGLSCRVGNLSGILNVASDKSTDSDRPDLPLVEVQHIGKGTLQDASHEGAWDGTHDVLVGNREWMKQNSVVVPAFVDSLMCRKEMLGQTVILCSVDGE
;
A
#
# COMPACT_ATOMS: atom_id res chain seq x y z
N MET A 1 -86.54 -7.00 -19.07
CA MET A 1 -85.41 -6.14 -18.68
C MET A 1 -85.82 -4.71 -18.92
N SER A 2 -85.59 -3.83 -17.97
CA SER A 2 -85.85 -2.40 -18.14
C SER A 2 -84.77 -1.76 -19.01
N ASP A 3 -85.09 -0.72 -19.78
CA ASP A 3 -84.12 -0.04 -20.64
C ASP A 3 -82.90 0.49 -19.86
N SER A 4 -83.11 0.86 -18.59
CA SER A 4 -82.05 1.27 -17.66
C SER A 4 -81.05 0.15 -17.34
N GLU A 5 -81.50 -1.10 -17.23
CA GLU A 5 -80.60 -2.25 -16.97
C GLU A 5 -79.68 -2.50 -18.18
N VAL A 6 -80.20 -2.37 -19.40
CA VAL A 6 -79.44 -2.59 -20.64
C VAL A 6 -78.35 -1.52 -20.80
N VAL A 7 -78.68 -0.26 -20.56
CA VAL A 7 -77.72 0.85 -20.61
C VAL A 7 -76.62 0.67 -19.56
N MET A 8 -77.00 0.27 -18.34
CA MET A 8 -76.04 0.08 -17.25
C MET A 8 -75.11 -1.12 -17.50
N GLN A 9 -75.65 -2.22 -18.03
CA GLN A 9 -74.87 -3.39 -18.42
C GLN A 9 -73.86 -3.05 -19.52
N PHE A 10 -74.28 -2.31 -20.55
CA PHE A 10 -73.40 -1.88 -21.64
C PHE A 10 -72.30 -0.93 -21.14
N ALA A 11 -72.66 0.06 -20.31
CA ALA A 11 -71.69 0.98 -19.73
C ALA A 11 -70.65 0.27 -18.85
N PHE A 12 -71.06 -0.67 -18.00
CA PHE A 12 -70.13 -1.48 -17.19
C PHE A 12 -69.23 -2.37 -18.04
N GLN A 13 -69.77 -2.97 -19.10
CA GLN A 13 -68.99 -3.78 -20.03
C GLN A 13 -67.90 -2.94 -20.70
N CYS A 14 -68.26 -1.76 -21.23
CA CYS A 14 -67.29 -0.82 -21.80
C CYS A 14 -66.23 -0.37 -20.77
N ALA A 15 -66.63 -0.07 -19.54
CA ALA A 15 -65.71 0.34 -18.49
C ALA A 15 -64.67 -0.75 -18.14
N LEU A 16 -65.11 -2.01 -18.01
CA LEU A 16 -64.22 -3.14 -17.75
C LEU A 16 -63.26 -3.39 -18.92
N THR A 17 -63.73 -3.26 -20.16
CA THR A 17 -62.88 -3.38 -21.34
C THR A 17 -61.80 -2.31 -21.36
N VAL A 18 -62.15 -1.04 -21.08
CA VAL A 18 -61.17 0.05 -21.04
C VAL A 18 -60.15 -0.15 -19.91
N LEU A 19 -60.58 -0.56 -18.71
CA LEU A 19 -59.70 -0.83 -17.59
C LEU A 19 -58.71 -1.97 -17.89
N SER A 20 -59.20 -3.05 -18.52
CA SER A 20 -58.36 -4.18 -18.92
C SER A 20 -57.32 -3.81 -19.98
N ILE A 21 -57.67 -2.93 -20.92
CA ILE A 21 -56.74 -2.45 -21.96
C ILE A 21 -55.73 -1.46 -21.37
N ALA A 22 -56.12 -0.69 -20.36
CA ALA A 22 -55.25 0.29 -19.70
C ALA A 22 -54.19 -0.33 -18.78
N CYS A 23 -54.30 -1.61 -18.40
CA CYS A 23 -53.32 -2.30 -17.56
C CYS A 23 -51.93 -2.33 -18.25
N PRO A 24 -50.91 -1.66 -17.69
CA PRO A 24 -49.62 -1.48 -18.35
C PRO A 24 -48.67 -2.65 -18.06
N CYS A 25 -49.07 -3.88 -18.38
CA CYS A 25 -48.29 -5.10 -18.07
C CYS A 25 -46.85 -5.06 -18.61
N ALA A 26 -46.66 -4.49 -19.80
CA ALA A 26 -45.33 -4.34 -20.40
C ALA A 26 -44.44 -3.35 -19.63
N LEU A 27 -45.03 -2.28 -19.07
CA LEU A 27 -44.28 -1.28 -18.32
C LEU A 27 -43.75 -1.85 -17.01
N GLY A 28 -44.54 -2.69 -16.33
CA GLY A 28 -44.14 -3.35 -15.09
C GLY A 28 -42.97 -4.34 -15.25
N LEU A 29 -42.82 -4.95 -16.42
CA LEU A 29 -41.73 -5.88 -16.73
C LEU A 29 -40.49 -5.21 -17.33
N ALA A 30 -40.63 -4.02 -17.94
CA ALA A 30 -39.52 -3.36 -18.63
C ALA A 30 -38.32 -3.11 -17.70
N THR A 31 -38.55 -2.53 -16.52
CA THR A 31 -37.49 -2.21 -15.54
C THR A 31 -36.78 -3.46 -14.98
N PRO A 32 -37.47 -4.48 -14.44
CA PRO A 32 -36.78 -5.66 -13.91
C PRO A 32 -36.03 -6.44 -15.00
N THR A 33 -36.56 -6.52 -16.23
CA THR A 33 -35.84 -7.15 -17.34
C THR A 33 -34.59 -6.35 -17.72
N ALA A 34 -34.67 -5.02 -17.82
CA ALA A 34 -33.52 -4.17 -18.12
C ALA A 34 -32.43 -4.28 -17.04
N VAL A 35 -32.81 -4.25 -15.76
CA VAL A 35 -31.87 -4.40 -14.65
C VAL A 35 -31.23 -5.78 -14.65
N MET A 36 -32.01 -6.85 -14.81
CA MET A 36 -31.51 -8.22 -14.80
C MET A 36 -30.54 -8.49 -15.96
N VAL A 37 -30.86 -8.02 -17.16
CA VAL A 37 -29.96 -8.12 -18.31
C VAL A 37 -28.73 -7.24 -18.12
N GLY A 38 -28.91 -6.00 -17.64
CA GLY A 38 -27.81 -5.06 -17.41
C GLY A 38 -26.80 -5.55 -16.37
N THR A 39 -27.26 -6.12 -15.26
CA THR A 39 -26.38 -6.71 -14.24
C THR A 39 -25.71 -7.99 -14.74
N GLY A 40 -26.41 -8.81 -15.52
CA GLY A 40 -25.85 -9.99 -16.17
C GLY A 40 -24.71 -9.65 -17.14
N VAL A 41 -24.91 -8.64 -17.98
CA VAL A 41 -23.88 -8.12 -18.88
C VAL A 41 -22.74 -7.45 -18.09
N GLY A 42 -23.03 -6.75 -17.00
CA GLY A 42 -21.99 -6.21 -16.11
C GLY A 42 -21.09 -7.32 -15.55
N ALA A 43 -21.70 -8.40 -15.06
CA ALA A 43 -20.97 -9.53 -14.48
C ALA A 43 -20.08 -10.25 -15.49
N THR A 44 -20.50 -10.40 -16.75
CA THR A 44 -19.65 -10.99 -17.81
C THR A 44 -18.44 -10.10 -18.15
N ASN A 45 -18.51 -8.81 -17.86
CA ASN A 45 -17.41 -7.86 -17.98
C ASN A 45 -16.62 -7.67 -16.67
N GLY A 46 -16.86 -8.50 -15.65
CA GLY A 46 -16.18 -8.41 -14.36
C GLY A 46 -16.67 -7.29 -13.43
N ILE A 47 -17.82 -6.69 -13.73
CA ILE A 47 -18.43 -5.62 -12.94
C ILE A 47 -19.61 -6.21 -12.16
N LEU A 48 -19.42 -6.39 -10.85
CA LEU A 48 -20.48 -6.90 -9.98
C LEU A 48 -21.36 -5.74 -9.48
N ILE A 49 -22.59 -5.66 -10.00
CA ILE A 49 -23.58 -4.64 -9.60
C ILE A 49 -24.53 -5.23 -8.57
N LYS A 50 -24.55 -4.67 -7.36
CA LYS A 50 -25.42 -5.14 -6.27
C LYS A 50 -26.74 -4.37 -6.29
N GLY A 51 -27.80 -5.00 -6.79
CA GLY A 51 -29.18 -4.48 -6.77
C GLY A 51 -29.53 -3.52 -7.91
N ALA A 52 -30.82 -3.25 -8.07
CA ALA A 52 -31.38 -2.37 -9.11
C ALA A 52 -31.07 -0.89 -8.86
N GLU A 53 -31.22 -0.44 -7.62
CA GLU A 53 -31.06 0.96 -7.20
C GLU A 53 -29.65 1.50 -7.49
N THR A 54 -28.63 0.67 -7.33
CA THR A 54 -27.24 1.02 -7.62
C THR A 54 -27.06 1.36 -9.10
N LEU A 55 -27.68 0.60 -10.00
CA LEU A 55 -27.59 0.84 -11.45
C LEU A 55 -28.29 2.14 -11.84
N GLU A 56 -29.45 2.43 -11.26
CA GLU A 56 -30.17 3.69 -11.49
C GLU A 56 -29.42 4.91 -10.92
N THR A 57 -28.82 4.76 -9.75
CA THR A 57 -28.03 5.80 -9.10
C THR A 57 -26.75 6.08 -9.90
N MET A 58 -26.10 5.04 -10.41
CA MET A 58 -24.88 5.15 -11.22
C MET A 58 -25.06 6.05 -12.44
N CYS A 59 -26.22 5.99 -13.11
CA CYS A 59 -26.54 6.88 -14.24
C CYS A 59 -26.58 8.37 -13.87
N LYS A 60 -26.76 8.71 -12.58
CA LYS A 60 -26.83 10.10 -12.08
C LYS A 60 -25.49 10.57 -11.50
N VAL A 61 -24.52 9.69 -11.32
CA VAL A 61 -23.20 10.02 -10.75
C VAL A 61 -22.43 10.91 -11.72
N LYS A 62 -21.89 12.02 -11.20
CA LYS A 62 -21.07 12.99 -11.97
C LYS A 62 -19.61 13.04 -11.53
N CYS A 63 -19.31 12.53 -10.34
CA CYS A 63 -17.99 12.61 -9.73
C CYS A 63 -17.59 11.23 -9.22
N PHE A 64 -16.36 10.83 -9.52
CA PHE A 64 -15.76 9.61 -9.03
C PHE A 64 -14.63 9.98 -8.07
N ALA A 65 -14.76 9.57 -6.81
CA ALA A 65 -13.68 9.61 -5.84
C ALA A 65 -13.08 8.21 -5.76
N PHE A 66 -11.82 8.09 -6.15
CA PHE A 66 -11.10 6.83 -6.08
C PHE A 66 -10.30 6.77 -4.79
N ASP A 67 -10.41 5.65 -4.07
CA ASP A 67 -9.45 5.35 -3.02
C ASP A 67 -8.08 5.06 -3.66
N LYS A 68 -6.99 5.49 -3.03
CA LYS A 68 -5.64 5.24 -3.57
C LYS A 68 -5.22 3.81 -3.24
N THR A 69 -5.40 3.40 -2.00
CA THR A 69 -4.82 2.15 -1.47
C THR A 69 -5.68 0.97 -1.90
N GLY A 70 -5.11 0.04 -2.68
CA GLY A 70 -5.81 -1.17 -3.13
C GLY A 70 -6.84 -0.97 -4.26
N THR A 71 -7.19 0.26 -4.64
CA THR A 71 -8.00 0.55 -5.84
C THR A 71 -7.13 1.03 -7.01
N ILE A 72 -6.45 2.18 -6.87
CA ILE A 72 -5.50 2.66 -7.89
C ILE A 72 -4.16 1.92 -7.81
N THR A 73 -3.73 1.63 -6.57
CA THR A 73 -2.46 0.97 -6.28
C THR A 73 -2.64 -0.53 -6.09
N ARG A 74 -1.56 -1.31 -6.26
CA ARG A 74 -1.54 -2.76 -6.04
C ARG A 74 -1.79 -3.20 -4.59
N GLY A 75 -1.93 -2.26 -3.65
CA GLY A 75 -2.13 -2.54 -2.22
C GLY A 75 -0.87 -3.02 -1.48
N THR A 76 0.17 -3.43 -2.19
CA THR A 76 1.47 -3.84 -1.63
C THR A 76 2.54 -2.79 -1.99
N PRO A 77 3.09 -2.05 -1.02
CA PRO A 77 4.21 -1.16 -1.27
C PRO A 77 5.45 -1.97 -1.65
N VAL A 78 6.32 -1.37 -2.46
CA VAL A 78 7.60 -1.94 -2.89
C VAL A 78 8.67 -0.90 -2.64
N LEU A 79 9.83 -1.32 -2.16
CA LEU A 79 10.98 -0.43 -2.00
C LEU A 79 11.52 -0.06 -3.39
N VAL A 80 11.63 1.24 -3.68
CA VAL A 80 12.03 1.75 -5.01
C VAL A 80 13.35 2.52 -4.97
N TYR A 81 13.68 3.10 -3.82
CA TYR A 81 14.82 4.00 -3.67
C TYR A 81 15.36 3.89 -2.24
N VAL A 82 16.69 3.83 -2.12
CA VAL A 82 17.40 3.89 -0.84
C VAL A 82 18.44 5.00 -0.93
N GLY A 83 18.26 6.03 -0.10
CA GLY A 83 19.22 7.12 0.04
C GLY A 83 20.13 6.90 1.24
N LEU A 84 21.42 6.74 1.01
CA LEU A 84 22.42 6.58 2.07
C LEU A 84 23.10 7.92 2.35
N LEU A 85 23.02 8.37 3.60
CA LEU A 85 23.67 9.60 4.07
C LEU A 85 25.09 9.37 4.57
N SER A 86 25.36 8.18 5.11
CA SER A 86 26.70 7.77 5.55
C SER A 86 27.58 7.28 4.38
N GLN A 87 28.88 7.57 4.45
CA GLN A 87 29.92 7.13 3.51
C GLN A 87 30.38 5.69 3.78
N ALA A 88 29.50 4.85 4.28
CA ALA A 88 29.85 3.48 4.59
C ALA A 88 29.96 2.67 3.27
N LYS A 89 31.06 1.92 3.10
CA LYS A 89 31.37 1.12 1.90
C LYS A 89 30.19 0.23 1.47
N ALA A 90 30.21 -0.27 0.23
CA ALA A 90 29.18 -1.18 -0.31
C ALA A 90 28.93 -2.47 0.51
N SER A 91 29.84 -2.85 1.41
CA SER A 91 29.63 -3.90 2.42
C SER A 91 28.75 -3.43 3.59
N SER A 92 28.86 -2.16 4.00
CA SER A 92 28.07 -1.55 5.06
C SER A 92 26.65 -1.19 4.63
N SER A 93 26.39 -0.93 3.33
CA SER A 93 25.02 -0.71 2.87
C SER A 93 24.13 -1.95 3.05
N ARG A 94 24.68 -3.16 2.86
CA ARG A 94 23.98 -4.42 3.16
C ARG A 94 23.77 -4.61 4.67
N ALA A 95 24.76 -4.28 5.49
CA ALA A 95 24.65 -4.32 6.95
C ALA A 95 23.58 -3.37 7.47
N LEU A 96 23.53 -2.14 6.95
CA LEU A 96 22.51 -1.16 7.30
C LEU A 96 21.11 -1.61 6.87
N LEU A 97 20.97 -2.17 5.66
CA LEU A 97 19.68 -2.71 5.20
C LEU A 97 19.25 -3.95 5.98
N ALA A 98 20.21 -4.78 6.43
CA ALA A 98 19.94 -5.91 7.33
C ALA A 98 19.44 -5.43 8.70
N LEU A 99 20.07 -4.38 9.23
CA LEU A 99 19.70 -3.73 10.49
C LEU A 99 18.28 -3.16 10.42
N ILE A 100 18.00 -2.33 9.41
CA ILE A 100 16.68 -1.73 9.21
C ILE A 100 15.64 -2.80 8.90
N GLY A 101 15.97 -3.80 8.09
CA GLY A 101 15.08 -4.92 7.78
C GLY A 101 14.70 -5.73 9.02
N THR A 102 15.65 -5.92 9.94
CA THR A 102 15.42 -6.59 11.23
C THR A 102 14.54 -5.74 12.14
N ALA A 103 14.82 -4.44 12.24
CA ALA A 103 13.99 -3.50 13.00
C ALA A 103 12.53 -3.50 12.52
N GLU A 104 12.33 -3.46 11.20
CA GLU A 104 11.01 -3.45 10.57
C GLU A 104 10.32 -4.81 10.57
N SER A 105 11.04 -5.91 10.81
CA SER A 105 10.43 -7.24 10.89
C SER A 105 9.48 -7.40 12.07
N GLY A 106 9.58 -6.55 13.09
CA GLY A 106 8.66 -6.52 14.24
C GLY A 106 7.37 -5.72 13.99
N SER A 107 7.25 -5.03 12.84
CA SER A 107 6.15 -4.12 12.55
C SER A 107 5.16 -4.71 11.53
N GLU A 108 3.87 -4.60 11.84
CA GLU A 108 2.76 -5.02 10.97
C GLU A 108 2.43 -3.99 9.87
N HIS A 109 3.13 -2.85 9.85
CA HIS A 109 2.85 -1.78 8.90
C HIS A 109 3.18 -2.22 7.46
N PRO A 110 2.36 -1.91 6.44
CA PRO A 110 2.64 -2.33 5.05
C PRO A 110 4.01 -1.89 4.54
N ILE A 111 4.49 -0.71 4.96
CA ILE A 111 5.83 -0.18 4.63
C ILE A 111 6.94 -1.06 5.24
N ALA A 112 6.76 -1.46 6.51
CA ALA A 112 7.69 -2.35 7.22
C ALA A 112 7.83 -3.70 6.50
N LYS A 113 6.69 -4.24 6.05
CA LYS A 113 6.64 -5.48 5.27
C LYS A 113 7.38 -5.36 3.94
N ALA A 114 7.31 -4.21 3.27
CA ALA A 114 8.06 -3.97 2.03
C ALA A 114 9.57 -3.94 2.28
N ILE A 115 10.01 -3.29 3.37
CA ILE A 115 11.43 -3.15 3.72
C ILE A 115 12.01 -4.50 4.17
N SER A 116 11.33 -5.20 5.08
CA SER A 116 11.76 -6.52 5.56
C SER A 116 11.75 -7.56 4.44
N SER A 117 10.76 -7.54 3.53
CA SER A 117 10.74 -8.40 2.35
C SER A 117 11.92 -8.10 1.42
N TYR A 118 12.24 -6.83 1.20
CA TYR A 118 13.39 -6.43 0.38
C TYR A 118 14.71 -6.86 1.03
N ALA A 119 14.87 -6.67 2.34
CA ALA A 119 16.08 -7.07 3.07
C ALA A 119 16.29 -8.61 3.02
N LYS A 120 15.23 -9.41 3.19
CA LYS A 120 15.30 -10.88 3.07
C LYS A 120 15.73 -11.33 1.68
N GLN A 121 15.19 -10.69 0.64
CA GLN A 121 15.57 -10.99 -0.75
C GLN A 121 17.02 -10.58 -1.05
N LEU A 122 17.47 -9.42 -0.53
CA LEU A 122 18.83 -8.93 -0.72
C LEU A 122 19.89 -9.81 -0.03
N LEU A 123 19.56 -10.35 1.15
CA LEU A 123 20.47 -11.16 1.97
C LEU A 123 20.33 -12.67 1.73
N VAL A 124 19.40 -13.09 0.85
CA VAL A 124 19.11 -14.50 0.52
C VAL A 124 18.93 -15.36 1.79
N THR A 125 18.28 -14.76 2.79
CA THR A 125 18.14 -15.34 4.13
C THR A 125 16.77 -14.96 4.70
N ASP A 126 16.00 -15.97 5.14
CA ASP A 126 14.67 -15.76 5.74
C ASP A 126 14.72 -15.32 7.21
N VAL A 127 15.87 -15.54 7.85
CA VAL A 127 16.13 -15.20 9.26
C VAL A 127 16.74 -13.81 9.34
N LEU A 128 16.03 -12.92 10.02
CA LEU A 128 16.51 -11.60 10.43
C LEU A 128 16.96 -11.65 11.89
N GLY A 129 17.67 -10.61 12.34
CA GLY A 129 18.27 -10.58 13.69
C GLY A 129 17.23 -10.51 14.81
N SER A 130 17.71 -10.43 16.05
CA SER A 130 16.84 -10.23 17.21
C SER A 130 16.58 -8.74 17.45
N CYS A 131 15.31 -8.40 17.66
CA CYS A 131 14.86 -7.07 18.03
C CYS A 131 14.45 -7.06 19.51
N GLU A 132 15.02 -6.14 20.28
CA GLU A 132 14.72 -5.89 21.69
C GLU A 132 14.10 -4.48 21.83
N ASN A 133 13.31 -4.27 22.89
CA ASN A 133 12.69 -2.97 23.21
C ASN A 133 11.97 -2.30 22.03
N PHE A 134 11.13 -3.05 21.31
CA PHE A 134 10.35 -2.53 20.20
C PHE A 134 9.22 -1.61 20.70
N GLU A 135 9.27 -0.34 20.31
CA GLU A 135 8.24 0.66 20.55
C GLU A 135 7.73 1.19 19.21
N ALA A 136 6.43 1.09 18.96
CA ALA A 136 5.79 1.64 17.78
C ALA A 136 4.77 2.71 18.16
N VAL A 137 4.91 3.89 17.57
CA VAL A 137 4.03 5.05 17.83
C VAL A 137 3.28 5.40 16.55
N SER A 138 1.96 5.23 16.61
CA SER A 138 1.04 5.51 15.50
C SER A 138 1.19 6.93 14.97
N GLY A 139 1.45 7.05 13.66
CA GLY A 139 1.59 8.34 12.97
C GLY A 139 2.98 8.99 13.07
N LEU A 140 3.93 8.39 13.80
CA LEU A 140 5.30 8.88 13.93
C LEU A 140 6.31 7.88 13.38
N GLY A 141 6.38 6.67 13.95
CA GLY A 141 7.41 5.70 13.59
C GLY A 141 7.58 4.59 14.63
N LEU A 142 8.73 3.94 14.57
CA LEU A 142 9.19 2.92 15.52
C LEU A 142 10.58 3.26 16.05
N SER A 143 10.87 2.73 17.23
CA SER A 143 12.18 2.71 17.86
C SER A 143 12.45 1.29 18.33
N CYS A 144 13.63 0.76 18.05
CA CYS A 144 13.99 -0.55 18.57
C CYS A 144 15.50 -0.73 18.65
N ARG A 145 15.88 -1.73 19.43
CA ARG A 145 17.26 -2.09 19.66
C ARG A 145 17.54 -3.39 18.93
N VAL A 146 18.45 -3.38 17.97
CA VAL A 146 18.74 -4.57 17.15
C VAL A 146 20.14 -5.08 17.48
N GLY A 147 20.24 -6.39 17.67
CA GLY A 147 21.51 -7.08 17.90
C GLY A 147 21.68 -8.32 17.01
N ASN A 148 22.89 -8.88 17.04
CA ASN A 148 23.25 -10.16 16.42
C ASN A 148 23.25 -10.15 14.87
N LEU A 149 23.93 -9.15 14.27
CA LEU A 149 24.01 -8.95 12.81
C LEU A 149 25.18 -9.70 12.15
N SER A 150 26.23 -9.98 12.91
CA SER A 150 27.45 -10.66 12.47
C SER A 150 27.16 -12.07 11.94
N GLY A 151 26.20 -12.79 12.54
CA GLY A 151 25.74 -14.08 12.03
C GLY A 151 25.04 -14.01 10.67
N ILE A 152 24.37 -12.90 10.34
CA ILE A 152 23.56 -12.73 9.12
C ILE A 152 24.43 -12.29 7.95
N LEU A 153 25.39 -11.39 8.21
CA LEU A 153 26.30 -10.88 7.19
C LEU A 153 27.25 -11.96 6.67
N ASN A 154 27.70 -12.87 7.53
CA ASN A 154 28.55 -14.00 7.15
C ASN A 154 27.79 -15.04 6.30
N VAL A 155 26.52 -15.31 6.60
CA VAL A 155 25.68 -16.22 5.81
C VAL A 155 25.38 -15.61 4.42
N ALA A 156 25.21 -14.29 4.34
CA ALA A 156 25.02 -13.59 3.08
C ALA A 156 26.29 -13.58 2.20
N SER A 157 27.48 -13.50 2.79
CA SER A 157 28.74 -13.62 2.03
C SER A 157 28.98 -15.03 1.49
N ASP A 158 28.66 -16.08 2.26
CA ASP A 158 28.88 -17.48 1.85
C ASP A 158 27.91 -17.94 0.74
N LYS A 159 26.67 -17.42 0.71
CA LYS A 159 25.70 -17.71 -0.34
C LYS A 159 25.86 -16.87 -1.61
N SER A 160 26.75 -15.89 -1.62
CA SER A 160 27.00 -15.01 -2.76
C SER A 160 27.95 -15.64 -3.79
N THR A 161 27.64 -16.84 -4.28
CA THR A 161 28.15 -17.31 -5.57
C THR A 161 27.25 -16.75 -6.67
N ASP A 162 27.88 -16.16 -7.69
CA ASP A 162 27.38 -15.12 -8.61
C ASP A 162 26.25 -15.52 -9.59
N SER A 163 25.41 -16.51 -9.30
CA SER A 163 24.42 -17.06 -10.25
C SER A 163 22.93 -16.98 -9.86
N ASP A 164 22.57 -16.69 -8.60
CA ASP A 164 21.17 -16.65 -8.15
C ASP A 164 20.77 -15.28 -7.58
N ARG A 165 20.90 -14.21 -8.38
CA ARG A 165 20.24 -12.94 -8.01
C ARG A 165 18.78 -13.02 -8.44
N PRO A 166 17.80 -13.03 -7.50
CA PRO A 166 16.42 -12.87 -7.88
C PRO A 166 16.25 -11.53 -8.61
N ASP A 167 15.36 -11.49 -9.61
CA ASP A 167 14.95 -10.28 -10.35
C ASP A 167 14.32 -9.26 -9.39
N LEU A 168 15.15 -8.62 -8.57
CA LEU A 168 14.77 -7.55 -7.68
C LEU A 168 14.40 -6.34 -8.55
N PRO A 169 13.29 -5.63 -8.25
CA PRO A 169 13.06 -4.33 -8.85
C PRO A 169 14.32 -3.49 -8.63
N LEU A 170 14.81 -2.82 -9.67
CA LEU A 170 16.02 -1.99 -9.63
C LEU A 170 15.88 -0.92 -8.54
N VAL A 171 16.31 -1.24 -7.32
CA VAL A 171 16.35 -0.27 -6.23
C VAL A 171 17.59 0.58 -6.46
N GLU A 172 17.36 1.83 -6.79
CA GLU A 172 18.43 2.82 -6.88
C GLU A 172 18.95 3.10 -5.47
N VAL A 173 20.13 2.55 -5.16
CA VAL A 173 20.89 2.90 -3.96
C VAL A 173 21.80 4.08 -4.32
N GLN A 174 21.51 5.25 -3.76
CA GLN A 174 22.29 6.47 -4.01
C GLN A 174 22.94 6.97 -2.74
N HIS A 175 24.25 7.26 -2.80
CA HIS A 175 24.96 7.98 -1.75
C HIS A 175 24.74 9.48 -1.96
N ILE A 176 24.10 10.15 -0.99
CA ILE A 176 23.65 11.54 -1.13
C ILE A 176 24.59 12.52 -0.38
N GLY A 177 25.52 12.02 0.43
CA GLY A 177 26.42 12.86 1.24
C GLY A 177 27.65 13.43 0.51
N LYS A 178 27.85 14.76 0.60
CA LYS A 178 29.13 15.47 0.37
C LYS A 178 29.72 15.88 1.74
N GLY A 179 30.53 15.02 2.36
CA GLY A 179 31.19 15.30 3.64
C GLY A 179 32.64 14.82 3.63
N THR A 180 33.55 15.66 4.13
CA THR A 180 34.99 15.36 4.22
C THR A 180 35.25 14.34 5.32
N LEU A 181 35.82 13.21 4.90
CA LEU A 181 36.49 12.13 5.62
C LEU A 181 36.75 12.30 7.13
N GLN A 182 36.26 11.34 7.91
CA GLN A 182 37.11 10.56 8.81
C GLN A 182 36.76 9.07 8.64
N ASP A 183 37.76 8.30 8.23
CA ASP A 183 37.69 6.86 8.01
C ASP A 183 37.42 6.13 9.33
N ALA A 184 36.21 5.58 9.49
CA ALA A 184 36.00 4.46 10.41
C ALA A 184 36.08 3.16 9.60
N SER A 185 37.31 2.78 9.25
CA SER A 185 37.64 1.43 8.81
C SER A 185 37.54 0.47 9.99
N HIS A 186 36.33 0.00 10.31
CA HIS A 186 36.15 -1.15 11.18
C HIS A 186 35.12 -2.10 10.56
N GLU A 187 35.63 -3.11 9.85
CA GLU A 187 34.86 -4.29 9.42
C GLU A 187 34.34 -5.12 10.62
N GLY A 188 34.56 -4.67 11.86
CA GLY A 188 34.00 -5.21 13.11
C GLY A 188 33.12 -4.24 13.91
N ALA A 189 32.69 -3.10 13.35
CA ALA A 189 31.91 -2.08 14.09
C ALA A 189 30.42 -2.41 14.28
N TRP A 190 29.91 -3.45 13.62
CA TRP A 190 28.51 -3.87 13.68
C TRP A 190 28.27 -5.05 14.62
N ASP A 191 29.30 -5.44 15.37
CA ASP A 191 29.27 -6.53 16.34
C ASP A 191 28.82 -5.98 17.70
N GLY A 192 27.58 -5.52 17.72
CA GLY A 192 27.02 -4.79 18.83
C GLY A 192 25.51 -4.66 18.75
N THR A 193 24.98 -4.01 19.76
CA THR A 193 23.57 -3.68 19.86
C THR A 193 23.41 -2.23 19.42
N HIS A 194 22.63 -2.01 18.37
CA HIS A 194 22.42 -0.70 17.75
C HIS A 194 21.00 -0.20 18.01
N ASP A 195 20.86 1.09 18.33
CA ASP A 195 19.56 1.72 18.50
C ASP A 195 19.09 2.23 17.13
N VAL A 196 17.98 1.68 16.63
CA VAL A 196 17.42 1.96 15.31
C VAL A 196 16.12 2.72 15.45
N LEU A 197 16.04 3.85 14.76
CA LEU A 197 14.85 4.68 14.70
C LEU A 197 14.34 4.72 13.27
N VAL A 198 13.07 4.41 13.03
CA VAL A 198 12.46 4.53 11.70
C VAL A 198 11.17 5.32 11.79
N GLY A 199 11.01 6.37 10.98
CA GLY A 199 9.79 7.16 11.04
C GLY A 199 9.79 8.39 10.14
N ASN A 200 8.87 9.30 10.44
CA ASN A 200 8.72 10.57 9.72
C ASN A 200 9.66 11.65 10.28
N ARG A 201 9.58 12.85 9.70
CA ARG A 201 10.39 14.02 10.09
C ARG A 201 10.17 14.42 11.56
N GLU A 202 8.94 14.29 12.06
CA GLU A 202 8.60 14.65 13.44
C GLU A 202 9.18 13.63 14.43
N TRP A 203 9.17 12.35 14.08
CA TRP A 203 9.79 11.29 14.88
C TRP A 203 11.30 11.49 15.04
N MET A 204 11.97 11.90 13.95
CA MET A 204 13.39 12.25 13.98
C MET A 204 13.66 13.45 14.91
N LYS A 205 12.86 14.51 14.80
CA LYS A 205 13.00 15.69 15.68
C LYS A 205 12.77 15.36 17.16
N GLN A 206 11.78 14.53 17.48
CA GLN A 206 11.47 14.14 18.85
C GLN A 206 12.61 13.33 19.50
N ASN A 207 13.30 12.53 18.70
CA ASN A 207 14.44 11.72 19.14
C ASN A 207 15.79 12.44 18.95
N SER A 208 15.79 13.76 18.76
CA SER A 208 16.99 14.60 18.61
C SER A 208 17.89 14.24 17.42
N VAL A 209 17.35 13.59 16.38
CA VAL A 209 18.07 13.29 15.13
C VAL A 209 17.98 14.50 14.20
N VAL A 210 19.14 15.04 13.81
CA VAL A 210 19.21 16.22 12.95
C VAL A 210 19.09 15.81 11.48
N VAL A 211 17.97 16.17 10.85
CA VAL A 211 17.75 15.94 9.41
C VAL A 211 18.31 17.13 8.61
N PRO A 212 19.32 16.94 7.73
CA PRO A 212 19.87 18.03 6.93
C PRO A 212 18.84 18.58 5.93
N ALA A 213 18.91 19.89 5.63
CA ALA A 213 17.96 20.56 4.74
C ALA A 213 17.91 19.98 3.31
N PHE A 214 19.03 19.42 2.82
CA PHE A 214 19.04 18.75 1.51
C PHE A 214 18.26 17.43 1.52
N VAL A 215 18.24 16.71 2.65
CA VAL A 215 17.47 15.46 2.82
C VAL A 215 16.00 15.79 2.82
N ASP A 216 15.60 16.82 3.57
CA ASP A 216 14.22 17.28 3.61
C ASP A 216 13.71 17.71 2.22
N SER A 217 14.55 18.42 1.46
CA SER A 217 14.26 18.80 0.07
C SER A 217 14.09 17.58 -0.85
N LEU A 218 14.92 16.55 -0.67
CA LEU A 218 14.83 15.30 -1.42
C LEU A 218 13.55 14.52 -1.08
N MET A 219 13.21 14.45 0.21
CA MET A 219 11.96 13.83 0.67
C MET A 219 10.76 14.52 0.04
N CYS A 220 10.71 15.87 0.11
CA CYS A 220 9.63 16.65 -0.52
C CYS A 220 9.50 16.35 -2.01
N ARG A 221 10.63 16.25 -2.73
CA ARG A 221 10.62 15.91 -4.16
C ARG A 221 10.05 14.53 -4.44
N LYS A 222 10.42 13.53 -3.63
CA LYS A 222 9.95 12.14 -3.78
C LYS A 222 8.48 11.99 -3.38
N GLU A 223 8.05 12.71 -2.35
CA GLU A 223 6.63 12.80 -1.94
C GLU A 223 5.76 13.43 -3.04
N MET A 224 6.25 14.48 -3.72
CA MET A 224 5.57 15.06 -4.89
C MET A 224 5.43 14.08 -6.06
N LEU A 225 6.31 13.08 -6.17
CA LEU A 225 6.19 11.98 -7.13
C LEU A 225 5.22 10.88 -6.66
N GLY A 226 4.53 11.08 -5.54
CA GLY A 226 3.55 10.14 -4.98
C GLY A 226 4.18 8.96 -4.23
N GLN A 227 5.49 9.02 -3.96
CA GLN A 227 6.23 8.01 -3.20
C GLN A 227 6.13 8.28 -1.71
N THR A 228 5.96 7.22 -0.91
CA THR A 228 6.05 7.32 0.54
C THR A 228 7.52 7.28 0.95
N VAL A 229 7.97 8.28 1.70
CA VAL A 229 9.35 8.40 2.15
C VAL A 229 9.38 8.32 3.67
N ILE A 230 10.30 7.54 4.19
CA ILE A 230 10.59 7.44 5.62
C ILE A 230 12.08 7.71 5.85
N LEU A 231 12.41 8.12 7.06
CA LEU A 231 13.77 8.29 7.51
C LEU A 231 14.12 7.15 8.44
N CYS A 232 15.36 6.68 8.34
CA CYS A 232 15.95 5.72 9.26
C CYS A 232 17.21 6.34 9.85
N SER A 233 17.37 6.21 11.15
CA SER A 233 18.57 6.62 11.89
C SER A 233 19.10 5.44 12.68
N VAL A 234 20.43 5.37 12.80
CA VAL A 234 21.13 4.32 13.55
C VAL A 234 22.08 5.00 14.52
N ASP A 235 21.96 4.67 15.80
CA ASP A 235 22.75 5.25 16.90
C ASP A 235 22.72 6.80 16.94
N GLY A 236 21.64 7.40 16.42
CA GLY A 236 21.43 8.85 16.39
C GLY A 236 21.98 9.58 15.15
N GLU A 237 22.54 8.85 14.18
CA GLU A 237 23.02 9.37 12.88
C GLU A 237 22.08 9.05 11.71
#